data_AF-A0AAW0X3U4-F1
#
_entry.id   AF-A0AAW0X3U4-F1
#
_cell.length_a   1.000
_cell.length_b   1.000
_cell.length_c   1.000
_cell.angle_alpha   90.00
_cell.angle_beta   90.00
_cell.angle_gamma   90.00
#
_symmetry.space_group_name_H-M   'P 1'
#
loop_
_entity.id
_entity.type
_entity.pdbx_description
1 polymer ?
#
loop_
_entity_poly.entity_id
_entity_poly.type
_entity_poly.pdbx_seq_one_letter_code
_entity_poly.pdbx_strand_id
1 'polypeptide(L)'
;MEEQVSKQPETLVPTNLSAKDGATPPRPTLTTHAAHTHATTPLHHAHTTEGQPSTRVTDQGEDHFWLTMDACFKAFDKDEDGFLSQNEFAALCRALFRNERGKPYPVDTAMLDTIFTIFDTNKDHVIDKEEFRYCWQKWIKQVVRPVTALVVVDVQNDFISGSLAISNCPAGQQGEEVIPPINRVLEENRFDMVVYSLDWHPENHVSFIDNVHQRLLHESCKITSDEAKVYDTVIFDIRGDGKQMEQKLWPRHCVQNTWGAELHKDLKIVEDAVFVYKGTDPDTDSYSAFWDNNKISHTSLNEELQKRNVTDVFICGIAYDICVAATTRHAIEEGYRTMLIDDAARGVCDKDIQATKNHTIANNGLIVTSSQIKSLATGRDRPPVLAYRLALELAKKMKKK
;
A
#
# COMPACT_ATOMS: atom_id res chain seq x y z
N MET A 1 -33.25 35.18 -44.93
CA MET A 1 -33.09 36.54 -45.46
C MET A 1 -32.60 37.43 -44.32
N GLU A 2 -31.36 37.89 -44.18
CA GLU A 2 -30.02 37.70 -44.81
C GLU A 2 -28.99 37.94 -43.66
N GLU A 3 -27.72 37.54 -43.63
CA GLU A 3 -26.89 36.55 -44.37
C GLU A 3 -25.61 36.28 -43.52
N GLN A 4 -24.75 35.31 -43.87
CA GLN A 4 -23.49 35.02 -43.15
C GLN A 4 -22.32 35.88 -43.63
N VAL A 5 -21.45 36.36 -42.71
CA VAL A 5 -20.00 36.50 -42.99
C VAL A 5 -19.19 36.10 -41.75
N SER A 6 -18.19 35.24 -41.98
CA SER A 6 -17.26 34.69 -40.98
C SER A 6 -16.11 35.65 -40.63
N LYS A 7 -15.55 35.53 -39.41
CA LYS A 7 -14.21 36.03 -39.07
C LYS A 7 -13.45 35.02 -38.20
N GLN A 8 -12.32 34.54 -38.71
CA GLN A 8 -11.24 33.90 -37.93
C GLN A 8 -10.31 34.97 -37.33
N PRO A 9 -9.61 34.68 -36.22
CA PRO A 9 -8.43 35.41 -35.80
C PRO A 9 -7.13 34.61 -36.03
N GLU A 10 -6.30 35.16 -36.92
CA GLU A 10 -4.84 35.33 -36.86
C GLU A 10 -3.93 34.24 -36.23
N THR A 11 -3.04 33.71 -37.08
CA THR A 11 -1.85 32.94 -36.71
C THR A 11 -0.68 33.86 -36.32
N LEU A 12 -0.03 33.58 -35.18
CA LEU A 12 1.21 34.25 -34.77
C LEU A 12 2.45 33.51 -35.28
N VAL A 13 3.37 34.26 -35.89
CA VAL A 13 4.67 33.76 -36.37
C VAL A 13 5.75 34.01 -35.31
N PRO A 14 6.58 33.01 -34.94
CA PRO A 14 7.70 33.23 -34.04
C PRO A 14 8.92 33.81 -34.76
N THR A 15 9.54 34.83 -34.17
CA THR A 15 10.76 35.48 -34.68
C THR A 15 12.03 34.79 -34.15
N ASN A 16 13.00 34.58 -35.06
CA ASN A 16 14.34 34.11 -34.71
C ASN A 16 15.12 35.14 -33.86
N LEU A 17 15.82 34.66 -32.83
CA LEU A 17 17.02 35.31 -32.29
C LEU A 17 18.12 34.28 -32.09
N SER A 18 19.34 34.64 -32.49
CA SER A 18 20.48 33.73 -32.65
C SER A 18 21.39 33.65 -31.42
N ALA A 19 22.14 32.55 -31.35
CA ALA A 19 23.09 32.26 -30.28
C ALA A 19 24.29 33.23 -30.22
N LYS A 20 24.88 33.36 -29.03
CA LYS A 20 26.31 33.62 -28.82
C LYS A 20 26.86 32.86 -27.61
N ASP A 21 28.14 32.55 -27.75
CA ASP A 21 28.95 31.60 -27.00
C ASP A 21 29.16 31.86 -25.50
N GLY A 22 29.42 30.78 -24.77
CA GLY A 22 30.67 30.66 -24.01
C GLY A 22 30.66 30.93 -22.51
N ALA A 23 30.73 29.85 -21.70
CA ALA A 23 31.75 29.62 -20.65
C ALA A 23 31.36 28.46 -19.73
N THR A 24 32.21 27.43 -19.62
CA THR A 24 32.03 26.29 -18.71
C THR A 24 32.83 26.51 -17.41
N PRO A 25 32.23 26.42 -16.22
CA PRO A 25 33.00 26.38 -14.97
C PRO A 25 33.58 24.97 -14.72
N PRO A 26 34.74 24.84 -14.05
CA PRO A 26 35.50 23.58 -13.98
C PRO A 26 34.99 22.60 -12.90
N ARG A 27 35.17 21.29 -13.17
CA ARG A 27 35.05 20.21 -12.18
C ARG A 27 36.11 20.33 -11.07
N PRO A 28 35.78 20.05 -9.79
CA PRO A 28 36.78 19.70 -8.80
C PRO A 28 37.32 18.28 -9.06
N THR A 29 38.63 18.12 -8.97
CA THR A 29 39.35 16.86 -9.20
C THR A 29 39.36 15.97 -7.95
N LEU A 30 39.16 14.66 -8.17
CA LEU A 30 39.47 13.62 -7.18
C LEU A 30 40.99 13.57 -6.95
N THR A 31 41.43 13.80 -5.71
CA THR A 31 42.79 13.43 -5.28
C THR A 31 42.78 12.06 -4.61
N THR A 32 43.44 11.10 -5.25
CA THR A 32 43.75 9.78 -4.69
C THR A 32 44.87 9.89 -3.66
N HIS A 33 44.74 9.18 -2.53
CA HIS A 33 45.90 8.70 -1.78
C HIS A 33 45.64 7.28 -1.29
N ALA A 34 46.59 6.40 -1.58
CA ALA A 34 46.64 5.01 -1.15
C ALA A 34 48.06 4.70 -0.61
N ALA A 35 48.16 3.59 0.13
CA ALA A 35 49.37 3.05 0.78
C ALA A 35 49.84 3.86 2.03
N HIS A 36 50.42 3.27 3.08
CA HIS A 36 51.08 1.97 3.31
C HIS A 36 50.72 1.42 4.72
N THR A 37 50.25 0.17 4.93
CA THR A 37 50.93 -1.16 5.05
C THR A 37 51.81 -1.43 6.31
N HIS A 38 51.60 -2.61 6.92
CA HIS A 38 52.37 -3.30 8.02
C HIS A 38 52.16 -2.76 9.45
N ALA A 39 52.17 -3.53 10.55
CA ALA A 39 52.57 -4.92 10.88
C ALA A 39 51.70 -5.46 12.07
N THR A 40 51.23 -6.72 12.19
CA THR A 40 51.90 -7.97 12.68
C THR A 40 52.75 -7.78 13.97
N THR A 41 52.61 -8.48 15.12
CA THR A 41 51.76 -9.63 15.58
C THR A 41 51.55 -9.59 17.15
N PRO A 42 51.46 -10.66 18.01
CA PRO A 42 50.34 -10.82 18.98
C PRO A 42 50.72 -10.95 20.49
N LEU A 43 49.80 -11.53 21.30
CA LEU A 43 49.86 -11.93 22.73
C LEU A 43 49.38 -10.84 23.73
N HIS A 44 48.75 -11.12 24.88
CA HIS A 44 48.66 -12.36 25.68
C HIS A 44 47.33 -12.46 26.47
N HIS A 45 47.03 -13.63 27.06
CA HIS A 45 45.89 -13.88 27.97
C HIS A 45 45.82 -12.97 29.22
N ALA A 46 44.59 -12.66 29.67
CA ALA A 46 44.21 -12.57 31.09
C ALA A 46 42.71 -12.87 31.29
N HIS A 47 42.35 -13.45 32.44
CA HIS A 47 41.00 -13.94 32.79
C HIS A 47 40.22 -12.93 33.67
N THR A 48 38.87 -12.98 33.59
CA THR A 48 37.86 -12.62 34.64
C THR A 48 37.91 -11.20 35.24
N THR A 49 36.79 -10.46 35.31
CA THR A 49 35.67 -10.75 36.22
C THR A 49 34.32 -10.14 35.79
N GLU A 50 33.25 -10.90 36.00
CA GLU A 50 31.90 -10.49 36.45
C GLU A 50 31.24 -9.22 35.87
N GLY A 51 30.27 -9.43 34.97
CA GLY A 51 29.20 -8.50 34.64
C GLY A 51 27.85 -9.23 34.72
N GLN A 52 26.84 -8.59 35.32
CA GLN A 52 25.59 -9.23 35.77
C GLN A 52 24.73 -9.85 34.64
N PRO A 53 23.94 -10.90 34.93
CA PRO A 53 23.15 -11.59 33.93
C PRO A 53 22.02 -10.72 33.38
N SER A 54 21.82 -10.80 32.05
CA SER A 54 20.66 -10.26 31.36
C SER A 54 19.39 -10.85 31.98
N THR A 55 18.65 -10.03 32.72
CA THR A 55 17.31 -10.36 33.19
C THR A 55 16.38 -10.39 31.99
N ARG A 56 16.11 -11.59 31.47
CA ARG A 56 14.88 -11.87 30.74
C ARG A 56 13.73 -11.32 31.59
N VAL A 57 13.10 -10.25 31.13
CA VAL A 57 11.79 -9.85 31.64
C VAL A 57 10.84 -10.99 31.27
N THR A 58 10.54 -11.82 32.25
CA THR A 58 9.43 -12.76 32.16
C THR A 58 8.17 -11.91 32.06
N ASP A 59 7.51 -11.95 30.92
CA ASP A 59 6.20 -11.36 30.68
C ASP A 59 5.16 -12.08 31.56
N GLN A 60 5.08 -11.66 32.82
CA GLN A 60 4.09 -12.06 33.80
C GLN A 60 3.48 -10.81 34.42
N GLY A 61 2.48 -10.30 33.70
CA GLY A 61 1.50 -9.36 34.22
C GLY A 61 1.96 -7.90 34.27
N GLU A 62 1.37 -7.08 33.40
CA GLU A 62 0.41 -6.07 33.87
C GLU A 62 -0.57 -5.70 32.74
N ASP A 63 -1.82 -5.40 33.13
CA ASP A 63 -2.93 -4.85 32.33
C ASP A 63 -3.32 -5.50 30.98
N HIS A 64 -4.25 -6.47 31.05
CA HIS A 64 -5.51 -6.42 30.26
C HIS A 64 -6.59 -7.36 30.80
N PHE A 65 -7.31 -6.90 31.82
CA PHE A 65 -8.62 -7.45 32.17
C PHE A 65 -9.57 -7.23 30.96
N TRP A 66 -10.01 -8.31 30.29
CA TRP A 66 -11.37 -8.53 29.74
C TRP A 66 -11.43 -9.79 28.86
N LEU A 67 -12.20 -10.77 29.33
CA LEU A 67 -12.85 -11.86 28.60
C LEU A 67 -11.95 -12.92 27.93
N THR A 68 -11.89 -14.10 28.55
CA THR A 68 -11.70 -15.37 27.82
C THR A 68 -12.88 -15.61 26.86
N MET A 69 -12.72 -16.54 25.91
CA MET A 69 -13.79 -16.93 24.99
C MET A 69 -15.09 -17.26 25.74
N ASP A 70 -15.01 -18.12 26.75
CA ASP A 70 -16.18 -18.57 27.54
C ASP A 70 -16.82 -17.43 28.32
N ALA A 71 -16.03 -16.50 28.86
CA ALA A 71 -16.54 -15.33 29.54
C ALA A 71 -17.21 -14.35 28.56
N CYS A 72 -16.73 -14.23 27.32
CA CYS A 72 -17.39 -13.44 26.29
C CYS A 72 -18.72 -14.09 25.89
N PHE A 73 -18.72 -15.40 25.60
CA PHE A 73 -19.91 -16.17 25.27
C PHE A 73 -20.98 -16.00 26.35
N LYS A 74 -20.64 -16.31 27.62
CA LYS A 74 -21.55 -16.17 28.77
C LYS A 74 -22.00 -14.72 29.03
N ALA A 75 -21.24 -13.71 28.58
CA ALA A 75 -21.66 -12.32 28.72
C ALA A 75 -22.75 -11.92 27.71
N PHE A 76 -22.95 -12.67 26.63
CA PHE A 76 -23.93 -12.38 25.58
C PHE A 76 -25.06 -13.40 25.47
N ASP A 77 -24.83 -14.66 25.85
CA ASP A 77 -25.84 -15.66 26.21
C ASP A 77 -26.67 -15.11 27.40
N LYS A 78 -27.93 -14.72 27.16
CA LYS A 78 -28.79 -13.97 28.10
C LYS A 78 -29.86 -14.82 28.75
N ASP A 79 -30.34 -15.86 28.08
CA ASP A 79 -31.28 -16.83 28.66
C ASP A 79 -30.57 -18.06 29.26
N GLU A 80 -29.24 -18.14 29.16
CA GLU A 80 -28.38 -19.22 29.67
C GLU A 80 -28.68 -20.58 29.01
N ASP A 81 -29.17 -20.60 27.76
CA ASP A 81 -29.48 -21.82 27.01
C ASP A 81 -28.24 -22.56 26.47
N GLY A 82 -27.10 -21.88 26.43
CA GLY A 82 -25.80 -22.41 26.01
C GLY A 82 -25.45 -22.16 24.53
N PHE A 83 -26.25 -21.39 23.82
CA PHE A 83 -26.08 -20.92 22.44
C PHE A 83 -26.03 -19.39 22.39
N LEU A 84 -25.90 -18.81 21.19
CA LEU A 84 -26.17 -17.39 20.94
C LEU A 84 -27.21 -17.27 19.83
N SER A 85 -28.37 -16.70 20.14
CA SER A 85 -29.35 -16.30 19.14
C SER A 85 -28.82 -15.15 18.25
N GLN A 86 -29.46 -14.96 17.10
CA GLN A 86 -29.18 -13.82 16.21
C GLN A 86 -29.22 -12.46 16.94
N ASN A 87 -30.12 -12.29 17.92
CA ASN A 87 -30.24 -11.05 18.70
C ASN A 87 -29.05 -10.83 19.64
N GLU A 88 -28.56 -11.89 20.29
CA GLU A 88 -27.45 -11.84 21.25
C GLU A 88 -26.11 -11.69 20.55
N PHE A 89 -25.91 -12.41 19.44
CA PHE A 89 -24.76 -12.21 18.58
C PHE A 89 -24.75 -10.79 17.97
N ALA A 90 -25.90 -10.25 17.59
CA ALA A 90 -26.02 -8.86 17.17
C ALA A 90 -25.74 -7.87 18.31
N ALA A 91 -26.06 -8.20 19.57
CA ALA A 91 -25.68 -7.40 20.73
C ALA A 91 -24.15 -7.45 20.99
N LEU A 92 -23.52 -8.61 20.81
CA LEU A 92 -22.06 -8.78 20.84
C LEU A 92 -21.39 -7.90 19.78
N CYS A 93 -21.87 -7.94 18.54
CA CYS A 93 -21.33 -7.12 17.45
C CYS A 93 -21.45 -5.61 17.74
N ARG A 94 -22.60 -5.15 18.27
CA ARG A 94 -22.78 -3.74 18.68
C ARG A 94 -21.93 -3.35 19.88
N ALA A 95 -21.55 -4.29 20.75
CA ALA A 95 -20.59 -4.05 21.83
C ALA A 95 -19.13 -4.05 21.34
N LEU A 96 -18.83 -4.82 20.29
CA LEU A 96 -17.53 -4.94 19.63
C LEU A 96 -17.19 -3.70 18.78
N PHE A 97 -18.13 -3.18 17.98
CA PHE A 97 -17.87 -2.06 17.07
C PHE A 97 -18.01 -0.71 17.77
N ARG A 98 -16.88 -0.15 18.18
CA ARG A 98 -16.79 1.14 18.88
C ARG A 98 -15.70 2.00 18.26
N ASN A 99 -15.91 3.31 18.25
CA ASN A 99 -14.87 4.26 17.89
C ASN A 99 -13.84 4.45 19.02
N GLU A 100 -12.79 5.20 18.76
CA GLU A 100 -11.72 5.50 19.72
C GLU A 100 -12.17 6.08 21.08
N ARG A 101 -13.36 6.70 21.14
CA ARG A 101 -13.97 7.26 22.35
C ARG A 101 -14.88 6.26 23.08
N GLY A 102 -14.91 5.01 22.65
CA GLY A 102 -15.77 3.94 23.18
C GLY A 102 -17.24 4.05 22.77
N LYS A 103 -17.62 5.01 21.90
CA LYS A 103 -19.01 5.15 21.42
C LYS A 103 -19.30 4.05 20.39
N PRO A 104 -20.42 3.30 20.51
CA PRO A 104 -20.81 2.33 19.49
C PRO A 104 -21.01 2.98 18.12
N TYR A 105 -20.62 2.26 17.07
CA TYR A 105 -20.99 2.62 15.70
C TYR A 105 -22.47 2.29 15.45
N PRO A 106 -23.18 3.06 14.58
CA PRO A 106 -24.36 2.54 13.94
C PRO A 106 -23.95 1.34 13.07
N VAL A 107 -24.73 0.26 13.13
CA VAL A 107 -24.50 -0.97 12.36
C VAL A 107 -25.79 -1.32 11.66
N ASP A 108 -25.71 -1.55 10.36
CA ASP A 108 -26.84 -2.01 9.57
C ASP A 108 -27.24 -3.45 9.97
N THR A 109 -28.53 -3.75 9.92
CA THR A 109 -29.05 -5.07 10.29
C THR A 109 -28.64 -6.13 9.28
N ALA A 110 -28.67 -5.85 7.97
CA ALA A 110 -28.27 -6.84 6.96
C ALA A 110 -26.78 -7.19 7.04
N MET A 111 -25.92 -6.24 7.46
CA MET A 111 -24.53 -6.53 7.82
C MET A 111 -24.43 -7.53 8.99
N LEU A 112 -25.19 -7.30 10.07
CA LEU A 112 -25.20 -8.17 11.25
C LEU A 112 -25.71 -9.58 10.91
N ASP A 113 -26.80 -9.67 10.16
CA ASP A 113 -27.40 -10.93 9.71
C ASP A 113 -26.42 -11.72 8.83
N THR A 114 -25.72 -11.03 7.92
CA THR A 114 -24.69 -11.66 7.08
C THR A 114 -23.52 -12.20 7.92
N ILE A 115 -23.05 -11.46 8.93
CA ILE A 115 -21.98 -11.93 9.82
C ILE A 115 -22.46 -13.14 10.64
N PHE A 116 -23.70 -13.10 11.15
CA PHE A 116 -24.31 -14.23 11.87
C PHE A 116 -24.33 -15.49 10.99
N THR A 117 -24.89 -15.41 9.78
CA THR A 117 -24.96 -16.52 8.79
C THR A 117 -23.58 -17.02 8.32
N ILE A 118 -22.49 -16.30 8.57
CA ILE A 118 -21.12 -16.76 8.28
C ILE A 118 -20.56 -17.63 9.42
N PHE A 119 -21.05 -17.46 10.65
CA PHE A 119 -20.59 -18.21 11.83
C PHE A 119 -21.59 -19.28 12.30
N ASP A 120 -22.88 -19.14 11.99
CA ASP A 120 -23.85 -20.23 11.91
C ASP A 120 -23.48 -21.12 10.70
N THR A 121 -22.58 -22.07 10.93
CA THR A 121 -22.02 -22.95 9.90
C THR A 121 -22.90 -24.16 9.62
N ASN A 122 -23.63 -24.62 10.65
CA ASN A 122 -24.52 -25.77 10.56
C ASN A 122 -25.93 -25.42 10.02
N LYS A 123 -26.33 -24.13 10.08
CA LYS A 123 -27.60 -23.54 9.66
C LYS A 123 -28.80 -23.90 10.54
N ASP A 124 -28.60 -24.04 11.84
CA ASP A 124 -29.65 -24.26 12.85
C ASP A 124 -30.25 -22.95 13.41
N HIS A 125 -29.72 -21.79 12.98
CA HIS A 125 -30.12 -20.44 13.38
C HIS A 125 -29.75 -20.04 14.82
N VAL A 126 -28.81 -20.74 15.43
CA VAL A 126 -28.06 -20.27 16.61
C VAL A 126 -26.55 -20.32 16.31
N ILE A 127 -25.71 -19.89 17.27
CA ILE A 127 -24.27 -20.10 17.24
C ILE A 127 -23.88 -20.92 18.47
N ASP A 128 -23.36 -22.12 18.27
CA ASP A 128 -22.90 -22.98 19.35
C ASP A 128 -21.49 -22.60 19.87
N LYS A 129 -20.96 -23.36 20.84
CA LYS A 129 -19.63 -23.08 21.43
C LYS A 129 -18.44 -23.44 20.53
N GLU A 130 -18.60 -24.32 19.53
CA GLU A 130 -17.57 -24.65 18.55
C GLU A 130 -17.53 -23.58 17.45
N GLU A 131 -18.69 -23.19 16.96
CA GLU A 131 -18.88 -22.09 16.01
C GLU A 131 -18.40 -20.76 16.62
N PHE A 132 -18.77 -20.49 17.87
CA PHE A 132 -18.23 -19.35 18.60
C PHE A 132 -16.72 -19.45 18.82
N ARG A 133 -16.16 -20.65 19.02
CA ARG A 133 -14.70 -20.82 19.12
C ARG A 133 -14.01 -20.44 17.82
N TYR A 134 -14.55 -20.85 16.68
CA TYR A 134 -14.03 -20.43 15.38
C TYR A 134 -14.15 -18.90 15.20
N CYS A 135 -15.34 -18.34 15.45
CA CYS A 135 -15.62 -16.91 15.41
C CYS A 135 -14.64 -16.11 16.29
N TRP A 136 -14.44 -16.55 17.54
CA TRP A 136 -13.51 -15.95 18.49
C TRP A 136 -12.07 -15.98 17.97
N GLN A 137 -11.60 -17.15 17.54
CA GLN A 137 -10.20 -17.35 17.14
C GLN A 137 -9.83 -16.68 15.82
N LYS A 138 -10.75 -16.64 14.84
CA LYS A 138 -10.48 -16.18 13.48
C LYS A 138 -10.99 -14.78 13.17
N TRP A 139 -12.00 -14.30 13.90
CA TRP A 139 -12.63 -13.01 13.65
C TRP A 139 -12.48 -12.04 14.82
N ILE A 140 -13.08 -12.33 15.98
CA ILE A 140 -13.12 -11.38 17.12
C ILE A 140 -11.70 -11.01 17.57
N LYS A 141 -10.79 -11.99 17.72
CA LYS A 141 -9.39 -11.71 18.09
C LYS A 141 -8.70 -10.75 17.14
N GLN A 142 -8.85 -10.92 15.82
CA GLN A 142 -8.24 -10.02 14.84
C GLN A 142 -8.89 -8.63 14.87
N VAL A 143 -10.22 -8.56 15.02
CA VAL A 143 -10.94 -7.29 15.15
C VAL A 143 -10.48 -6.47 16.35
N VAL A 144 -10.15 -7.11 17.49
CA VAL A 144 -9.70 -6.44 18.71
C VAL A 144 -8.17 -6.24 18.77
N ARG A 145 -7.40 -7.12 18.12
CA ARG A 145 -5.93 -7.11 18.11
C ARG A 145 -5.45 -7.30 16.66
N PRO A 146 -5.48 -6.24 15.83
CA PRO A 146 -4.91 -6.29 14.50
C PRO A 146 -3.41 -6.55 14.58
N VAL A 147 -2.86 -7.26 13.59
CA VAL A 147 -1.43 -7.24 13.27
C VAL A 147 -1.27 -6.33 12.06
N THR A 148 -0.43 -5.32 12.17
CA THR A 148 -0.50 -4.10 11.36
C THR A 148 0.75 -3.88 10.52
N ALA A 149 0.56 -3.54 9.25
CA ALA A 149 1.61 -3.06 8.38
C ALA A 149 1.30 -1.66 7.83
N LEU A 150 2.30 -0.78 7.82
CA LEU A 150 2.29 0.44 7.00
C LEU A 150 3.00 0.15 5.67
N VAL A 151 2.38 0.47 4.56
CA VAL A 151 2.94 0.35 3.20
C VAL A 151 3.06 1.74 2.59
N VAL A 152 4.29 2.26 2.60
CA VAL A 152 4.68 3.54 2.02
C VAL A 152 5.04 3.30 0.56
N VAL A 153 4.21 3.80 -0.35
CA VAL A 153 4.36 3.55 -1.80
C VAL A 153 5.16 4.67 -2.45
N ASP A 154 6.30 4.32 -3.04
CA ASP A 154 7.05 5.08 -4.05
C ASP A 154 7.28 6.57 -3.73
N VAL A 155 7.64 6.88 -2.48
CA VAL A 155 8.01 8.24 -2.04
C VAL A 155 9.47 8.52 -2.47
N GLN A 156 9.69 8.50 -3.78
CA GLN A 156 11.00 8.59 -4.46
C GLN A 156 11.20 9.95 -5.11
N ASN A 157 12.47 10.30 -5.37
CA ASN A 157 12.85 11.61 -5.88
C ASN A 157 12.20 11.95 -7.24
N ASP A 158 12.12 10.99 -8.17
CA ASP A 158 11.55 11.24 -9.50
C ASP A 158 10.06 11.60 -9.48
N PHE A 159 9.28 11.09 -8.52
CA PHE A 159 7.86 11.41 -8.37
C PHE A 159 7.59 12.73 -7.62
N ILE A 160 8.61 13.29 -6.97
CA ILE A 160 8.50 14.53 -6.16
C ILE A 160 9.13 15.72 -6.88
N SER A 161 10.36 15.57 -7.38
CA SER A 161 11.14 16.69 -7.96
C SER A 161 12.01 16.32 -9.18
N GLY A 162 12.05 15.04 -9.56
CA GLY A 162 12.77 14.56 -10.74
C GLY A 162 11.89 14.42 -11.98
N SER A 163 12.15 13.37 -12.79
CA SER A 163 11.68 13.28 -14.17
C SER A 163 10.17 13.04 -14.36
N LEU A 164 9.47 12.56 -13.32
CA LEU A 164 8.05 12.25 -13.33
C LEU A 164 7.32 12.91 -12.15
N ALA A 165 7.77 14.11 -11.76
CA ALA A 165 7.24 14.84 -10.61
C ALA A 165 5.74 15.13 -10.78
N ILE A 166 4.93 14.68 -9.82
CA ILE A 166 3.46 14.76 -9.91
C ILE A 166 2.91 16.20 -9.86
N SER A 167 3.74 17.16 -9.43
CA SER A 167 3.45 18.60 -9.51
C SER A 167 3.12 19.08 -10.92
N ASN A 168 3.59 18.35 -11.95
CA ASN A 168 3.37 18.65 -13.36
C ASN A 168 2.08 18.01 -13.91
N CYS A 169 1.30 17.32 -13.08
CA CYS A 169 0.09 16.59 -13.47
C CYS A 169 -1.20 17.41 -13.26
N PRO A 170 -2.32 17.04 -13.91
CA PRO A 170 -3.56 17.83 -13.90
C PRO A 170 -4.15 18.16 -12.51
N ALA A 171 -3.93 17.32 -11.50
CA ALA A 171 -4.39 17.59 -10.13
C ALA A 171 -3.60 18.72 -9.43
N GLY A 172 -2.43 19.13 -9.93
CA GLY A 172 -1.58 20.16 -9.33
C GLY A 172 -1.11 19.84 -7.91
N GLN A 173 -1.09 18.56 -7.54
CA GLN A 173 -0.72 18.08 -6.22
C GLN A 173 0.80 17.96 -6.07
N GLN A 174 1.31 18.39 -4.93
CA GLN A 174 2.73 18.42 -4.63
C GLN A 174 3.17 17.10 -3.98
N GLY A 175 4.16 16.41 -4.57
CA GLY A 175 4.60 15.09 -4.11
C GLY A 175 5.17 15.11 -2.68
N GLU A 176 5.88 16.17 -2.31
CA GLU A 176 6.49 16.35 -1.00
C GLU A 176 5.47 16.42 0.15
N GLU A 177 4.21 16.74 -0.12
CA GLU A 177 3.17 16.86 0.91
C GLU A 177 2.83 15.53 1.60
N VAL A 178 3.18 14.38 1.01
CA VAL A 178 3.00 13.07 1.67
C VAL A 178 3.97 12.88 2.83
N ILE A 179 5.13 13.55 2.82
CA ILE A 179 6.23 13.26 3.75
C ILE A 179 5.88 13.64 5.20
N PRO A 180 5.39 14.86 5.52
CA PRO A 180 5.06 15.23 6.90
C PRO A 180 4.00 14.33 7.58
N PRO A 181 2.87 13.95 6.95
CA PRO A 181 1.92 13.02 7.57
C PRO A 181 2.45 11.59 7.66
N ILE A 182 3.23 11.09 6.67
CA ILE A 182 3.86 9.76 6.77
C ILE A 182 4.86 9.71 7.94
N ASN A 183 5.74 10.70 8.06
CA ASN A 183 6.69 10.81 9.17
C ASN A 183 5.96 10.84 10.53
N ARG A 184 4.89 11.64 10.64
CA ARG A 184 4.05 11.65 11.86
C ARG A 184 3.45 10.28 12.16
N VAL A 185 2.94 9.57 11.15
CA VAL A 185 2.39 8.22 11.32
C VAL A 185 3.46 7.24 11.81
N LEU A 186 4.69 7.33 11.30
CA LEU A 186 5.84 6.52 11.76
C LEU A 186 6.28 6.86 13.19
N GLU A 187 6.13 8.12 13.63
CA GLU A 187 6.52 8.59 14.96
C GLU A 187 5.48 8.29 16.05
N GLU A 188 4.20 8.47 15.75
CA GLU A 188 3.11 8.37 16.73
C GLU A 188 2.61 6.94 16.97
N ASN A 189 3.00 5.99 16.10
CA ASN A 189 2.47 4.63 16.02
C ASN A 189 3.59 3.60 15.92
N ARG A 190 3.36 2.42 16.51
CA ARG A 190 4.21 1.24 16.33
C ARG A 190 3.44 0.23 15.50
N PHE A 191 3.92 -0.03 14.29
CA PHE A 191 3.43 -1.12 13.44
C PHE A 191 4.22 -2.40 13.71
N ASP A 192 3.64 -3.54 13.38
CA ASP A 192 4.32 -4.85 13.40
C ASP A 192 5.22 -5.03 12.16
N MET A 193 4.99 -4.20 11.13
CA MET A 193 5.77 -4.14 9.90
C MET A 193 5.69 -2.73 9.28
N VAL A 194 6.79 -2.25 8.71
CA VAL A 194 6.80 -1.09 7.82
C VAL A 194 7.44 -1.51 6.50
N VAL A 195 6.79 -1.16 5.41
CA VAL A 195 7.20 -1.44 4.04
C VAL A 195 7.42 -0.13 3.31
N TYR A 196 8.50 -0.04 2.55
CA TYR A 196 8.69 0.97 1.51
C TYR A 196 8.74 0.25 0.16
N SER A 197 7.82 0.57 -0.76
CA SER A 197 8.00 0.16 -2.16
C SER A 197 8.82 1.18 -2.93
N LEU A 198 9.55 0.68 -3.91
CA LEU A 198 10.34 1.48 -4.84
C LEU A 198 10.07 0.98 -6.26
N ASP A 199 9.67 1.86 -7.16
CA ASP A 199 9.88 1.62 -8.59
C ASP A 199 11.38 1.53 -8.86
N TRP A 200 11.77 0.54 -9.64
CA TRP A 200 13.17 0.16 -9.79
C TRP A 200 13.47 -0.38 -11.18
N HIS A 201 13.27 0.46 -12.18
CA HIS A 201 13.22 0.10 -13.59
C HIS A 201 14.61 -0.05 -14.22
N PRO A 202 14.90 -1.15 -14.94
CA PRO A 202 16.12 -1.25 -15.75
C PRO A 202 16.11 -0.22 -16.89
N GLU A 203 17.28 0.16 -17.41
CA GLU A 203 17.38 1.20 -18.45
C GLU A 203 16.58 0.87 -19.72
N ASN A 204 16.38 -0.41 -20.04
CA ASN A 204 15.57 -0.84 -21.18
C ASN A 204 14.10 -1.13 -20.82
N HIS A 205 13.57 -0.67 -19.69
CA HIS A 205 12.19 -0.99 -19.26
C HIS A 205 11.10 -0.62 -20.27
N VAL A 206 10.08 -1.48 -20.40
CA VAL A 206 8.98 -1.40 -21.37
C VAL A 206 8.07 -0.18 -21.19
N SER A 207 7.98 0.35 -19.97
CA SER A 207 7.12 1.49 -19.68
C SER A 207 7.68 2.84 -20.17
N PHE A 208 8.95 2.91 -20.60
CA PHE A 208 9.55 4.17 -21.03
C PHE A 208 9.30 4.46 -22.52
N ILE A 209 8.90 5.69 -22.82
CA ILE A 209 8.63 6.16 -24.19
C ILE A 209 9.83 6.01 -25.14
N ASP A 210 11.05 6.24 -24.65
CA ASP A 210 12.28 6.14 -25.46
C ASP A 210 12.68 4.68 -25.77
N ASN A 211 12.07 3.71 -25.08
CA ASN A 211 12.21 2.28 -25.33
C ASN A 211 11.08 1.69 -26.19
N VAL A 212 10.12 2.49 -26.68
CA VAL A 212 8.92 2.00 -27.42
C VAL A 212 9.26 1.21 -28.70
N HIS A 213 10.39 1.51 -29.34
CA HIS A 213 10.86 0.80 -30.54
C HIS A 213 11.57 -0.54 -30.24
N GLN A 214 11.81 -0.87 -28.97
CA GLN A 214 12.56 -2.08 -28.58
C GLN A 214 11.68 -3.33 -28.50
N ARG A 215 10.35 -3.20 -28.60
CA ARG A 215 9.38 -4.30 -28.63
C ARG A 215 8.52 -4.23 -29.87
N LEU A 216 8.00 -5.38 -30.29
CA LEU A 216 6.97 -5.47 -31.30
C LEU A 216 5.64 -4.95 -30.73
N LEU A 217 4.99 -4.04 -31.46
CA LEU A 217 3.60 -3.68 -31.20
C LEU A 217 2.67 -4.76 -31.77
N HIS A 218 1.64 -5.12 -30.99
CA HIS A 218 0.60 -6.04 -31.44
C HIS A 218 -0.23 -5.40 -32.57
N GLU A 219 -0.74 -6.20 -33.52
CA GLU A 219 -1.48 -5.73 -34.71
C GLU A 219 -2.75 -4.90 -34.40
N SER A 220 -3.30 -5.02 -33.18
CA SER A 220 -4.43 -4.23 -32.70
C SER A 220 -4.05 -2.87 -32.11
N CYS A 221 -2.75 -2.57 -31.94
CA CYS A 221 -2.28 -1.28 -31.45
C CYS A 221 -2.60 -0.19 -32.49
N LYS A 222 -3.36 0.83 -32.08
CA LYS A 222 -3.84 1.90 -32.97
C LYS A 222 -2.82 3.02 -33.21
N ILE A 223 -1.70 2.97 -32.51
CA ILE A 223 -0.65 3.99 -32.50
C ILE A 223 0.64 3.26 -32.88
N THR A 224 1.38 3.77 -33.86
CA THR A 224 2.71 3.23 -34.22
C THR A 224 3.79 3.73 -33.26
N SER A 225 4.93 3.05 -33.17
CA SER A 225 6.03 3.46 -32.30
C SER A 225 6.54 4.88 -32.62
N ASP A 226 6.51 5.29 -33.89
CA ASP A 226 6.92 6.64 -34.33
C ASP A 226 5.90 7.74 -33.96
N GLU A 227 4.63 7.39 -33.74
CA GLU A 227 3.54 8.31 -33.38
C GLU A 227 3.31 8.42 -31.88
N ALA A 228 3.78 7.42 -31.12
CA ALA A 228 3.57 7.28 -29.69
C ALA A 228 4.18 8.44 -28.89
N LYS A 229 3.48 8.86 -27.84
CA LYS A 229 3.88 9.95 -26.95
C LYS A 229 3.85 9.53 -25.49
N VAL A 230 4.50 10.34 -24.66
CA VAL A 230 4.38 10.24 -23.21
C VAL A 230 2.89 10.27 -22.82
N TYR A 231 2.50 9.35 -21.93
CA TYR A 231 1.16 9.06 -21.42
C TYR A 231 0.20 8.34 -22.39
N ASP A 232 0.57 8.07 -23.64
CA ASP A 232 -0.21 7.19 -24.50
C ASP A 232 -0.21 5.75 -23.94
N THR A 233 -1.23 4.97 -24.31
CA THR A 233 -1.28 3.53 -24.04
C THR A 233 -1.11 2.77 -25.34
N VAL A 234 -0.09 1.93 -25.41
CA VAL A 234 0.22 1.05 -26.54
C VAL A 234 -0.07 -0.41 -26.18
N ILE A 235 -0.16 -1.27 -27.18
CA ILE A 235 -0.35 -2.71 -27.00
C ILE A 235 0.87 -3.41 -27.59
N PHE A 236 1.70 -4.01 -26.75
CA PHE A 236 2.85 -4.80 -27.17
C PHE A 236 2.46 -6.27 -27.42
N ASP A 237 3.21 -6.93 -28.31
CA ASP A 237 3.37 -8.38 -28.40
C ASP A 237 4.84 -8.71 -28.17
N ILE A 238 5.26 -8.65 -26.90
CA ILE A 238 6.66 -8.75 -26.49
C ILE A 238 7.32 -10.06 -26.96
N ARG A 239 6.54 -11.14 -27.00
CA ARG A 239 7.05 -12.49 -27.27
C ARG A 239 6.89 -12.90 -28.74
N GLY A 240 6.21 -12.09 -29.55
CA GLY A 240 5.81 -12.46 -30.90
C GLY A 240 4.83 -13.64 -30.93
N ASP A 241 4.05 -13.82 -29.86
CA ASP A 241 3.12 -14.94 -29.67
C ASP A 241 1.64 -14.53 -29.78
N GLY A 242 1.37 -13.30 -30.24
CA GLY A 242 0.04 -12.74 -30.43
C GLY A 242 -0.67 -12.35 -29.13
N LYS A 243 0.02 -12.38 -27.97
CA LYS A 243 -0.59 -11.93 -26.71
C LYS A 243 -0.47 -10.43 -26.56
N GLN A 244 -1.63 -9.80 -26.38
CA GLN A 244 -1.74 -8.37 -26.11
C GLN A 244 -1.26 -8.05 -24.70
N MET A 245 -0.36 -7.08 -24.58
CA MET A 245 0.01 -6.46 -23.31
C MET A 245 -0.20 -4.95 -23.41
N GLU A 246 -1.20 -4.42 -22.70
CA GLU A 246 -1.41 -2.97 -22.60
C GLU A 246 -0.32 -2.34 -21.73
N GLN A 247 0.35 -1.31 -22.23
CA GLN A 247 1.36 -0.55 -21.50
C GLN A 247 1.11 0.95 -21.68
N LYS A 248 0.99 1.67 -20.57
CA LYS A 248 1.04 3.14 -20.58
C LYS A 248 2.50 3.59 -20.62
N LEU A 249 2.82 4.53 -21.51
CA LEU A 249 4.17 5.02 -21.69
C LEU A 249 4.43 6.24 -20.79
N TRP A 250 5.62 6.28 -20.19
CA TRP A 250 6.06 7.29 -19.24
C TRP A 250 7.38 7.93 -19.70
N PRO A 251 7.77 9.09 -19.16
CA PRO A 251 9.17 9.51 -19.20
C PRO A 251 10.05 8.46 -18.52
N ARG A 252 11.34 8.44 -18.84
CA ARG A 252 12.33 7.64 -18.09
C ARG A 252 12.37 8.12 -16.63
N HIS A 253 12.11 7.22 -15.68
CA HIS A 253 12.01 7.53 -14.25
C HIS A 253 12.41 6.31 -13.42
N CYS A 254 12.80 6.53 -12.16
CA CYS A 254 13.10 5.50 -11.17
C CYS A 254 14.06 4.41 -11.69
N VAL A 255 15.04 4.84 -12.50
CA VAL A 255 16.04 3.96 -13.09
C VAL A 255 16.97 3.42 -12.00
N GLN A 256 17.25 2.10 -12.04
CA GLN A 256 18.06 1.43 -11.01
C GLN A 256 19.39 2.14 -10.75
N ASN A 257 19.69 2.38 -9.47
CA ASN A 257 20.91 3.03 -8.98
C ASN A 257 21.09 4.50 -9.42
N THR A 258 20.00 5.19 -9.80
CA THR A 258 20.00 6.64 -10.03
C THR A 258 19.38 7.40 -8.86
N TRP A 259 19.75 8.68 -8.71
CA TRP A 259 19.16 9.57 -7.70
C TRP A 259 17.63 9.61 -7.77
N GLY A 260 17.05 9.58 -8.97
CA GLY A 260 15.60 9.61 -9.17
C GLY A 260 14.87 8.44 -8.52
N ALA A 261 15.53 7.29 -8.44
CA ALA A 261 15.01 6.07 -7.83
C ALA A 261 15.25 5.96 -6.31
N GLU A 262 16.03 6.86 -5.70
CA GLU A 262 16.20 6.90 -4.24
C GLU A 262 14.91 7.38 -3.56
N LEU A 263 14.61 6.83 -2.37
CA LEU A 263 13.59 7.40 -1.49
C LEU A 263 13.97 8.84 -1.11
N HIS A 264 12.98 9.73 -1.00
CA HIS A 264 13.24 11.12 -0.72
C HIS A 264 13.89 11.30 0.66
N LYS A 265 15.01 12.02 0.71
CA LYS A 265 15.88 12.20 1.90
C LYS A 265 15.16 12.62 3.20
N ASP A 266 14.02 13.29 3.10
CA ASP A 266 13.26 13.82 4.25
C ASP A 266 12.21 12.81 4.76
N LEU A 267 12.01 11.69 4.05
CA LEU A 267 11.21 10.56 4.52
C LEU A 267 11.97 9.80 5.61
N LYS A 268 11.34 9.58 6.75
CA LYS A 268 11.90 8.75 7.82
C LYS A 268 11.87 7.28 7.40
N ILE A 269 13.04 6.64 7.48
CA ILE A 269 13.23 5.21 7.27
C ILE A 269 13.39 4.54 8.64
N VAL A 270 12.61 3.51 8.93
CA VAL A 270 12.75 2.72 10.17
C VAL A 270 13.78 1.60 9.99
N GLU A 271 14.44 1.20 11.09
CA GLU A 271 15.60 0.29 11.06
C GLU A 271 15.24 -1.12 10.51
N ASP A 272 14.16 -1.73 11.00
CA ASP A 272 13.68 -3.06 10.58
C ASP A 272 12.69 -3.02 9.38
N ALA A 273 12.84 -2.02 8.51
CA ALA A 273 11.98 -1.84 7.34
C ALA A 273 12.14 -2.96 6.30
N VAL A 274 11.05 -3.30 5.62
CA VAL A 274 11.07 -4.16 4.44
C VAL A 274 11.01 -3.31 3.18
N PHE A 275 11.97 -3.51 2.28
CA PHE A 275 12.04 -2.82 0.99
C PHE A 275 11.51 -3.73 -0.12
N VAL A 276 10.58 -3.23 -0.93
CA VAL A 276 9.93 -3.97 -2.02
C VAL A 276 10.20 -3.25 -3.34
N TYR A 277 11.12 -3.78 -4.12
CA TYR A 277 11.42 -3.29 -5.46
C TYR A 277 10.41 -3.85 -6.46
N LYS A 278 9.83 -2.99 -7.31
CA LYS A 278 8.86 -3.35 -8.36
C LYS A 278 9.27 -2.75 -9.72
N GLY A 279 8.68 -3.26 -10.80
CA GLY A 279 9.00 -2.84 -12.16
C GLY A 279 10.42 -3.23 -12.60
N THR A 280 10.96 -4.31 -12.01
CA THR A 280 12.36 -4.76 -12.21
C THR A 280 12.55 -5.66 -13.43
N ASP A 281 11.48 -6.27 -13.94
CA ASP A 281 11.48 -7.01 -15.21
C ASP A 281 11.47 -5.99 -16.35
N PRO A 282 12.44 -6.01 -17.30
CA PRO A 282 12.47 -5.05 -18.39
C PRO A 282 11.21 -5.09 -19.27
N ASP A 283 10.51 -6.22 -19.32
CA ASP A 283 9.39 -6.49 -20.22
C ASP A 283 8.03 -6.56 -19.50
N THR A 284 7.94 -6.28 -18.20
CA THR A 284 6.65 -6.18 -17.51
C THR A 284 6.65 -5.13 -16.40
N ASP A 285 5.82 -4.12 -16.57
CA ASP A 285 5.61 -3.04 -15.60
C ASP A 285 4.75 -3.49 -14.40
N SER A 286 4.90 -2.81 -13.26
CA SER A 286 4.32 -3.21 -11.98
C SER A 286 3.96 -2.00 -11.11
N TYR A 287 2.75 -1.47 -11.25
CA TYR A 287 2.27 -0.39 -10.38
C TYR A 287 2.01 -0.86 -8.94
N SER A 288 1.52 -2.08 -8.78
CA SER A 288 1.23 -2.61 -7.44
C SER A 288 2.50 -3.09 -6.75
N ALA A 289 2.61 -2.82 -5.46
CA ALA A 289 3.65 -3.42 -4.62
C ALA A 289 3.40 -4.92 -4.33
N PHE A 290 2.34 -5.55 -4.83
CA PHE A 290 2.04 -7.00 -4.65
C PHE A 290 2.32 -7.87 -5.89
N TRP A 291 1.92 -7.40 -7.08
CA TRP A 291 1.92 -8.15 -8.32
C TRP A 291 2.24 -7.22 -9.48
N ASP A 292 2.85 -7.76 -10.53
CA ASP A 292 2.99 -7.02 -11.78
C ASP A 292 1.63 -6.74 -12.45
N ASN A 293 1.62 -5.85 -13.44
CA ASN A 293 0.38 -5.38 -14.09
C ASN A 293 -0.40 -6.51 -14.79
N ASN A 294 0.27 -7.61 -15.17
CA ASN A 294 -0.32 -8.79 -15.80
C ASN A 294 -0.63 -9.92 -14.81
N LYS A 295 -0.24 -9.77 -13.53
CA LYS A 295 -0.24 -10.80 -12.48
C LYS A 295 0.51 -12.08 -12.88
N ILE A 296 1.60 -11.94 -13.65
CA ILE A 296 2.47 -13.08 -14.04
C ILE A 296 3.43 -13.43 -12.89
N SER A 297 3.98 -12.40 -12.25
CA SER A 297 4.91 -12.46 -11.12
C SER A 297 4.38 -11.67 -9.93
N HIS A 298 4.82 -12.07 -8.74
CA HIS A 298 4.56 -11.38 -7.47
C HIS A 298 5.85 -10.74 -6.95
N THR A 299 5.70 -9.68 -6.19
CA THR A 299 6.79 -9.15 -5.35
C THR A 299 6.91 -9.97 -4.06
N SER A 300 7.91 -9.66 -3.22
CA SER A 300 8.03 -10.23 -1.88
C SER A 300 6.94 -9.80 -0.89
N LEU A 301 6.13 -8.76 -1.18
CA LEU A 301 5.26 -8.12 -0.19
C LEU A 301 4.25 -9.08 0.43
N ASN A 302 3.53 -9.86 -0.38
CA ASN A 302 2.50 -10.74 0.13
C ASN A 302 3.09 -11.83 1.04
N GLU A 303 4.27 -12.37 0.69
CA GLU A 303 4.94 -13.35 1.52
C GLU A 303 5.38 -12.77 2.86
N GLU A 304 5.95 -11.56 2.87
CA GLU A 304 6.42 -10.92 4.10
C GLU A 304 5.26 -10.54 5.05
N LEU A 305 4.14 -10.06 4.50
CA LEU A 305 2.89 -9.84 5.25
C LEU A 305 2.37 -11.16 5.87
N GLN A 306 2.37 -12.25 5.09
CA GLN A 306 1.94 -13.57 5.56
C GLN A 306 2.88 -14.16 6.63
N LYS A 307 4.20 -14.07 6.46
CA LYS A 307 5.22 -14.50 7.44
C LYS A 307 5.00 -13.82 8.81
N ARG A 308 4.62 -12.54 8.81
CA ARG A 308 4.31 -11.76 10.02
C ARG A 308 2.86 -11.90 10.52
N ASN A 309 2.01 -12.67 9.83
CA ASN A 309 0.56 -12.82 10.11
C ASN A 309 -0.21 -11.48 10.10
N VAL A 310 0.18 -10.53 9.23
CA VAL A 310 -0.49 -9.23 9.11
C VAL A 310 -1.96 -9.43 8.74
N THR A 311 -2.84 -8.72 9.45
CA THR A 311 -4.29 -8.71 9.20
C THR A 311 -4.75 -7.40 8.57
N ASP A 312 -4.00 -6.32 8.79
CA ASP A 312 -4.38 -4.94 8.50
C ASP A 312 -3.24 -4.20 7.81
N VAL A 313 -3.54 -3.58 6.67
CA VAL A 313 -2.57 -2.82 5.88
C VAL A 313 -3.06 -1.38 5.73
N PHE A 314 -2.19 -0.44 6.11
CA PHE A 314 -2.38 0.99 5.94
C PHE A 314 -1.49 1.44 4.78
N ILE A 315 -2.08 2.06 3.75
CA ILE A 315 -1.40 2.36 2.49
C ILE A 315 -1.37 3.88 2.29
N CYS A 316 -0.21 4.41 1.89
CA CYS A 316 0.03 5.83 1.65
C CYS A 316 1.11 6.03 0.57
N GLY A 317 1.40 7.28 0.19
CA GLY A 317 2.46 7.60 -0.79
C GLY A 317 1.95 8.04 -2.16
N ILE A 318 2.69 7.69 -3.21
CA ILE A 318 2.57 8.27 -4.57
C ILE A 318 2.53 7.13 -5.62
N ALA A 319 1.85 7.25 -6.76
CA ALA A 319 0.73 8.15 -7.02
C ALA A 319 -0.57 7.50 -6.53
N TYR A 320 -1.42 8.29 -5.85
CA TYR A 320 -2.70 7.91 -5.24
C TYR A 320 -3.55 7.04 -6.19
N ASP A 321 -3.65 7.48 -7.43
CA ASP A 321 -4.49 6.95 -8.51
C ASP A 321 -3.78 5.92 -9.41
N ILE A 322 -2.51 5.60 -9.14
CA ILE A 322 -1.71 4.63 -9.90
C ILE A 322 -1.13 3.55 -8.97
N CYS A 323 0.08 3.73 -8.43
CA CYS A 323 0.76 2.72 -7.63
C CYS A 323 0.04 2.45 -6.30
N VAL A 324 -0.44 3.50 -5.64
CA VAL A 324 -1.25 3.39 -4.41
C VAL A 324 -2.58 2.72 -4.71
N ALA A 325 -3.26 3.07 -5.82
CA ALA A 325 -4.52 2.45 -6.24
C ALA A 325 -4.36 0.96 -6.54
N ALA A 326 -3.32 0.58 -7.28
CA ALA A 326 -3.01 -0.81 -7.62
C ALA A 326 -2.57 -1.63 -6.40
N THR A 327 -1.83 -1.03 -5.48
CA THR A 327 -1.45 -1.65 -4.19
C THR A 327 -2.67 -1.83 -3.28
N THR A 328 -3.55 -0.83 -3.19
CA THR A 328 -4.81 -0.90 -2.43
C THR A 328 -5.77 -1.95 -2.99
N ARG A 329 -5.90 -2.04 -4.32
CA ARG A 329 -6.72 -3.08 -4.97
C ARG A 329 -6.20 -4.48 -4.64
N HIS A 330 -4.90 -4.74 -4.84
CA HIS A 330 -4.34 -6.06 -4.59
C HIS A 330 -4.35 -6.43 -3.10
N ALA A 331 -4.10 -5.48 -2.19
CA ALA A 331 -4.27 -5.69 -0.75
C ALA A 331 -5.69 -6.16 -0.38
N ILE A 332 -6.72 -5.55 -0.96
CA ILE A 332 -8.10 -5.97 -0.80
C ILE A 332 -8.30 -7.37 -1.39
N GLU A 333 -7.81 -7.66 -2.60
CA GLU A 333 -7.98 -8.96 -3.27
C GLU A 333 -7.31 -10.13 -2.53
N GLU A 334 -6.13 -9.92 -1.95
CA GLU A 334 -5.43 -10.87 -1.07
C GLU A 334 -6.15 -11.09 0.27
N GLY A 335 -7.12 -10.22 0.59
CA GLY A 335 -8.02 -10.37 1.74
C GLY A 335 -7.58 -9.63 3.01
N TYR A 336 -6.64 -8.69 2.92
CA TYR A 336 -6.26 -7.83 4.04
C TYR A 336 -7.34 -6.79 4.34
N ARG A 337 -7.50 -6.43 5.62
CA ARG A 337 -8.27 -5.25 6.01
C ARG A 337 -7.46 -4.02 5.58
N THR A 338 -8.02 -3.23 4.67
CA THR A 338 -7.23 -2.24 3.92
C THR A 338 -7.71 -0.83 4.23
N MET A 339 -6.77 0.00 4.69
CA MET A 339 -6.96 1.42 5.00
C MET A 339 -6.09 2.25 4.06
N LEU A 340 -6.68 3.25 3.41
CA LEU A 340 -5.97 4.21 2.56
C LEU A 340 -5.88 5.55 3.29
N ILE A 341 -4.66 6.02 3.56
CA ILE A 341 -4.39 7.23 4.32
C ILE A 341 -4.43 8.45 3.39
N ASP A 342 -5.57 9.14 3.36
CA ASP A 342 -5.94 10.14 2.35
C ASP A 342 -5.03 11.37 2.36
N ASP A 343 -4.76 11.93 3.54
CA ASP A 343 -3.88 13.09 3.71
C ASP A 343 -2.40 12.76 3.49
N ALA A 344 -2.04 11.47 3.53
CA ALA A 344 -0.69 10.94 3.32
C ALA A 344 -0.47 10.35 1.92
N ALA A 345 -1.36 10.61 0.97
CA ALA A 345 -1.19 10.21 -0.43
C ALA A 345 -1.45 11.39 -1.38
N ARG A 346 -0.79 11.41 -2.55
CA ARG A 346 -0.97 12.42 -3.61
C ARG A 346 -0.93 11.78 -4.99
N GLY A 347 -1.69 12.32 -5.93
CA GLY A 347 -1.94 11.68 -7.23
C GLY A 347 -1.94 12.64 -8.42
N VAL A 348 -2.22 12.07 -9.59
CA VAL A 348 -2.07 12.68 -10.92
C VAL A 348 -3.36 13.38 -11.36
N CYS A 349 -4.53 12.79 -11.06
CA CYS A 349 -5.83 13.21 -11.57
C CYS A 349 -6.95 13.11 -10.51
N ASP A 350 -7.60 14.23 -10.16
CA ASP A 350 -8.68 14.26 -9.15
C ASP A 350 -9.81 13.26 -9.40
N LYS A 351 -10.17 13.03 -10.67
CA LYS A 351 -11.20 12.07 -11.06
C LYS A 351 -10.80 10.64 -10.69
N ASP A 352 -9.54 10.29 -10.93
CA ASP A 352 -9.04 8.92 -10.76
C ASP A 352 -8.61 8.66 -9.30
N ILE A 353 -8.22 9.72 -8.58
CA ILE A 353 -8.15 9.77 -7.11
C ILE A 353 -9.52 9.45 -6.52
N GLN A 354 -10.58 10.13 -6.95
CA GLN A 354 -11.94 9.87 -6.47
C GLN A 354 -12.44 8.48 -6.87
N ALA A 355 -12.09 7.98 -8.06
CA ALA A 355 -12.37 6.60 -8.47
C ALA A 355 -11.70 5.58 -7.54
N THR A 356 -10.45 5.84 -7.12
CA THR A 356 -9.71 5.03 -6.15
C THR A 356 -10.37 5.02 -4.78
N LYS A 357 -10.81 6.18 -4.28
CA LYS A 357 -11.60 6.29 -3.03
C LYS A 357 -12.89 5.48 -3.11
N ASN A 358 -13.65 5.66 -4.19
CA ASN A 358 -14.91 4.95 -4.42
C ASN A 358 -14.71 3.43 -4.50
N HIS A 359 -13.69 2.97 -5.23
CA HIS A 359 -13.36 1.55 -5.33
C HIS A 359 -12.96 0.93 -3.99
N THR A 360 -12.17 1.64 -3.19
CA THR A 360 -11.76 1.21 -1.85
C THR A 360 -12.99 1.02 -0.94
N ILE A 361 -13.88 2.01 -0.88
CA ILE A 361 -15.11 1.97 -0.08
C ILE A 361 -16.04 0.85 -0.56
N ALA A 362 -16.26 0.74 -1.87
CA ALA A 362 -17.15 -0.27 -2.47
C ALA A 362 -16.71 -1.72 -2.19
N ASN A 363 -15.41 -1.94 -1.93
CA ASN A 363 -14.86 -3.24 -1.58
C ASN A 363 -14.60 -3.44 -0.08
N ASN A 364 -15.21 -2.62 0.78
CA ASN A 364 -15.09 -2.67 2.25
C ASN A 364 -13.67 -2.36 2.78
N GLY A 365 -12.88 -1.60 2.03
CA GLY A 365 -11.76 -0.84 2.57
C GLY A 365 -12.24 0.47 3.22
N LEU A 366 -11.32 1.20 3.87
CA LEU A 366 -11.64 2.43 4.58
C LEU A 366 -10.70 3.57 4.16
N ILE A 367 -11.27 4.75 3.90
CA ILE A 367 -10.49 5.99 3.72
C ILE A 367 -10.33 6.65 5.09
N VAL A 368 -9.10 6.98 5.48
CA VAL A 368 -8.75 7.50 6.81
C VAL A 368 -7.75 8.65 6.69
N THR A 369 -7.60 9.45 7.74
CA THR A 369 -6.48 10.41 7.87
C THR A 369 -5.41 9.92 8.83
N SER A 370 -4.19 10.47 8.71
CA SER A 370 -3.03 10.20 9.56
C SER A 370 -3.34 10.23 11.07
N SER A 371 -4.22 11.14 11.49
CA SER A 371 -4.70 11.28 12.87
C SER A 371 -5.52 10.10 13.41
N GLN A 372 -6.14 9.29 12.55
CA GLN A 372 -6.98 8.16 12.96
C GLN A 372 -6.20 6.85 13.11
N ILE A 373 -4.97 6.80 12.59
CA ILE A 373 -4.17 5.57 12.50
C ILE A 373 -3.91 4.98 13.89
N LYS A 374 -3.67 5.81 14.90
CA LYS A 374 -3.36 5.37 16.26
C LYS A 374 -4.47 4.60 16.94
N SER A 375 -5.72 4.97 16.72
CA SER A 375 -6.86 4.28 17.33
C SER A 375 -7.24 3.01 16.56
N LEU A 376 -7.09 3.01 15.23
CA LEU A 376 -7.28 1.83 14.37
C LEU A 376 -6.20 0.76 14.60
N ALA A 377 -4.91 1.13 14.54
CA ALA A 377 -3.79 0.21 14.69
C ALA A 377 -3.71 -0.41 16.11
N THR A 378 -4.25 0.28 17.14
CA THR A 378 -4.34 -0.28 18.50
C THR A 378 -5.64 -1.05 18.77
N GLY A 379 -6.51 -1.24 17.76
CA GLY A 379 -7.81 -1.93 17.92
C GLY A 379 -8.80 -1.20 18.84
N ARG A 380 -8.54 0.07 19.19
CA ARG A 380 -9.43 0.90 20.01
C ARG A 380 -10.59 1.43 19.19
N ASP A 381 -10.33 1.82 17.95
CA ASP A 381 -11.35 2.05 16.93
C ASP A 381 -11.56 0.76 16.12
N ARG A 382 -12.82 0.32 16.05
CA ARG A 382 -13.25 -0.92 15.39
C ARG A 382 -14.43 -0.62 14.46
N PRO A 383 -14.20 -0.05 13.28
CA PRO A 383 -15.25 0.23 12.29
C PRO A 383 -15.92 -1.06 11.81
N PRO A 384 -17.27 -1.14 11.75
CA PRO A 384 -17.98 -2.34 11.33
C PRO A 384 -17.54 -2.87 9.95
N VAL A 385 -17.23 -1.97 9.01
CA VAL A 385 -16.82 -2.32 7.64
C VAL A 385 -15.57 -3.20 7.59
N LEU A 386 -14.58 -2.95 8.47
CA LEU A 386 -13.34 -3.73 8.52
C LEU A 386 -13.57 -5.11 9.14
N ALA A 387 -14.43 -5.22 10.15
CA ALA A 387 -14.84 -6.50 10.70
C ALA A 387 -15.68 -7.30 9.68
N TYR A 388 -16.60 -6.65 8.98
CA TYR A 388 -17.41 -7.25 7.92
C TYR A 388 -16.55 -7.77 6.77
N ARG A 389 -15.57 -6.99 6.30
CA ARG A 389 -14.56 -7.41 5.31
C ARG A 389 -13.91 -8.73 5.70
N LEU A 390 -13.48 -8.87 6.97
CA LEU A 390 -12.84 -10.08 7.47
C LEU A 390 -13.81 -11.27 7.52
N ALA A 391 -15.06 -11.08 7.96
CA ALA A 391 -16.07 -12.14 7.96
C ALA A 391 -16.30 -12.69 6.53
N LEU A 392 -16.44 -11.81 5.53
CA LEU A 392 -16.58 -12.20 4.13
C LEU A 392 -15.37 -13.01 3.61
N GLU A 393 -14.15 -12.65 4.01
CA GLU A 393 -12.95 -13.41 3.62
C GLU A 393 -12.83 -14.76 4.32
N LEU A 394 -13.24 -14.86 5.59
CA LEU A 394 -13.35 -16.16 6.28
C LEU A 394 -14.37 -17.07 5.58
N ALA A 395 -15.53 -16.54 5.18
CA ALA A 395 -16.54 -17.27 4.43
C ALA A 395 -16.03 -17.77 3.06
N LYS A 396 -15.25 -16.96 2.34
CA LYS A 396 -14.56 -17.40 1.10
C LYS A 396 -13.54 -18.51 1.38
N LYS A 397 -12.77 -18.40 2.47
CA LYS A 397 -11.77 -19.41 2.86
C LYS A 397 -12.40 -20.73 3.30
N MET A 398 -13.58 -20.71 3.92
CA MET A 398 -14.37 -21.92 4.21
C MET A 398 -14.80 -22.64 2.93
N LYS A 399 -15.35 -21.91 1.94
CA LYS A 399 -15.85 -22.49 0.66
C LYS A 399 -14.76 -23.09 -0.26
N LYS A 400 -13.48 -22.87 0.06
CA LYS A 400 -12.32 -23.43 -0.66
C LYS A 400 -11.76 -24.70 -0.01
N LYS A 401 -12.31 -25.14 1.12
CA LYS A 401 -11.99 -26.38 1.82
C LYS A 401 -13.08 -27.41 1.58
#